data_AF-A0A935YCP0-F1
#
_entry.id   AF-A0A935YCP0-F1
#
_cell.length_a   1.000
_cell.length_b   1.000
_cell.length_c   1.000
_cell.angle_alpha   90.00
_cell.angle_beta   90.00
_cell.angle_gamma   90.00
#
_symmetry.space_group_name_H-M   'P 1'
#
loop_
_entity.id
_entity.type
_entity.pdbx_description
1 polymer ?
#
loop_
_entity_poly.entity_id
_entity_poly.type
_entity_poly.pdbx_seq_one_letter_code
_entity_poly.pdbx_strand_id
1 'polypeptide(L)'
;MKWFLGPLLALQVAQSDGLTPAVTLSQEAWAGYQFYLLSMGSGTGTFAVSPDGRGWGFSYCATGNCGGDNRELALAKCKERAQFDCIVFALNDRVQVQYSVQ
;
A
#
# COMPACT_ATOMS: atom_id res chain seq x y z
N MET A 1 2.22 42.06 47.59
CA MET A 1 2.35 41.76 46.15
C MET A 1 2.82 40.32 46.00
N LYS A 2 1.90 39.37 45.78
CA LYS A 2 2.25 37.95 45.62
C LYS A 2 1.53 37.47 44.36
N TRP A 3 2.30 37.29 43.31
CA TRP A 3 1.83 36.98 41.98
C TRP A 3 1.39 35.50 41.94
N PHE A 4 0.16 35.25 41.50
CA PHE A 4 -0.31 33.90 41.24
C PHE A 4 0.27 33.42 39.91
N LEU A 5 1.14 32.40 39.99
CA LEU A 5 1.57 31.57 38.87
C LEU A 5 0.36 30.76 38.37
N GLY A 6 -0.24 31.19 37.26
CA GLY A 6 -1.29 30.45 36.57
C GLY A 6 -0.68 29.29 35.75
N PRO A 7 -1.29 28.10 35.75
CA PRO A 7 -0.75 26.96 35.02
C PRO A 7 -1.01 27.16 33.52
N LEU A 8 0.06 27.07 32.74
CA LEU A 8 0.00 26.93 31.29
C LEU A 8 -0.71 25.61 30.96
N LEU A 9 -1.97 25.67 30.53
CA LEU A 9 -2.61 24.56 29.84
C LEU A 9 -1.89 24.35 28.50
N ALA A 10 -0.98 23.38 28.44
CA ALA A 10 -0.48 22.88 27.18
C ALA A 10 -1.61 22.07 26.50
N LEU A 11 -2.24 22.64 25.47
CA LEU A 11 -3.05 21.88 24.53
C LEU A 11 -2.14 20.84 23.87
N GLN A 12 -2.31 19.57 24.22
CA GLN A 12 -1.70 18.49 23.48
C GLN A 12 -2.43 18.38 22.14
N VAL A 13 -1.78 18.85 21.09
CA VAL A 13 -2.21 18.58 19.71
C VAL A 13 -2.04 17.07 19.52
N ALA A 14 -3.15 16.33 19.46
CA ALA A 14 -3.13 14.94 19.06
C ALA A 14 -2.51 14.88 17.66
N GLN A 15 -1.27 14.40 17.58
CA GLN A 15 -0.64 14.09 16.32
C GLN A 15 -1.47 12.96 15.72
N SER A 16 -2.21 13.26 14.66
CA SER A 16 -2.72 12.22 13.79
C SER A 16 -1.49 11.62 13.11
N ASP A 17 -0.81 10.72 13.81
CA ASP A 17 0.16 9.82 13.20
C ASP A 17 -0.52 9.28 11.95
N GLY A 18 0.03 9.63 10.78
CA GLY A 18 -0.55 9.26 9.50
C GLY A 18 -0.64 7.75 9.45
N LEU A 19 -1.83 7.21 9.73
CA LEU A 19 -2.08 5.77 9.77
C LEU A 19 -1.77 5.22 8.38
N THR A 20 -0.59 4.62 8.25
CA THR A 20 -0.27 3.82 7.07
C THR A 20 -1.35 2.74 6.96
N PRO A 21 -2.04 2.61 5.82
CA PRO A 21 -3.09 1.61 5.67
C PRO A 21 -2.57 0.23 6.07
N ALA A 22 -3.42 -0.58 6.72
CA ALA A 22 -3.11 -1.95 7.09
C ALA A 22 -4.00 -2.91 6.30
N VAL A 23 -3.41 -3.98 5.74
CA VAL A 23 -4.14 -4.99 4.96
C VAL A 23 -3.74 -6.39 5.42
N THR A 24 -4.73 -7.25 5.65
CA THR A 24 -4.48 -8.69 5.88
C THR A 24 -4.65 -9.43 4.55
N LEU A 25 -3.56 -9.86 3.94
CA LEU A 25 -3.56 -10.55 2.66
C LEU A 25 -4.07 -11.99 2.82
N SER A 26 -4.89 -12.44 1.88
CA SER A 26 -5.12 -13.87 1.71
C SER A 26 -3.85 -14.56 1.20
N GLN A 27 -3.74 -15.88 1.43
CA GLN A 27 -2.67 -16.68 0.83
C GLN A 27 -2.57 -16.53 -0.70
N GLU A 28 -3.70 -16.38 -1.39
CA GLU A 28 -3.73 -16.19 -2.84
C GLU A 28 -3.15 -14.83 -3.24
N ALA A 29 -3.52 -13.75 -2.55
CA ALA A 29 -2.97 -12.43 -2.81
C ALA A 29 -1.46 -12.37 -2.50
N TRP A 30 -1.04 -13.05 -1.43
CA TRP A 30 0.38 -13.20 -1.09
C TRP A 30 1.17 -13.94 -2.18
N ALA A 31 0.65 -15.08 -2.67
CA ALA A 31 1.25 -15.80 -3.78
C ALA A 31 1.33 -14.94 -5.06
N GLY A 32 0.30 -14.14 -5.33
CA GLY A 32 0.29 -13.16 -6.42
C GLY A 32 1.40 -12.12 -6.27
N TYR A 33 1.64 -11.61 -5.07
CA TYR A 33 2.72 -10.65 -4.80
C TYR A 33 4.09 -11.28 -4.98
N GLN A 34 4.30 -12.51 -4.50
CA GLN A 34 5.55 -13.25 -4.72
C GLN A 34 5.81 -13.47 -6.21
N PHE A 35 4.79 -13.86 -6.97
CA PHE A 35 4.90 -14.03 -8.42
C PHE A 35 5.24 -12.71 -9.14
N TYR A 36 4.67 -11.60 -8.69
CA TYR A 36 5.00 -10.26 -9.20
C TYR A 36 6.48 -9.92 -8.99
N LEU A 37 7.02 -10.14 -7.79
CA LEU A 37 8.45 -9.88 -7.50
C LEU A 37 9.36 -10.74 -8.38
N LEU A 38 9.03 -12.01 -8.56
CA LEU A 38 9.77 -12.92 -9.44
C LEU A 38 9.73 -12.46 -10.91
N SER A 39 8.55 -12.04 -11.37
CA SER A 39 8.32 -11.64 -12.77
C SER A 39 9.02 -10.33 -13.12
N MET A 40 9.02 -9.38 -12.20
CA MET A 40 9.66 -8.09 -12.38
C MET A 40 11.19 -8.20 -12.29
N GLY A 41 11.72 -9.08 -11.44
CA GLY A 41 13.16 -9.13 -11.17
C GLY A 41 13.67 -7.77 -10.68
N SER A 42 14.70 -7.23 -11.35
CA SER A 42 15.24 -5.89 -11.08
C SER A 42 14.49 -4.76 -11.80
N GLY A 43 13.37 -5.07 -12.45
CA GLY A 43 12.54 -4.12 -13.18
C GLY A 43 11.75 -3.16 -12.29
N THR A 44 10.76 -2.51 -12.89
CA THR A 44 9.84 -1.62 -12.18
C THR A 44 8.40 -2.12 -12.30
N GLY A 45 7.57 -1.80 -11.32
CA GLY A 45 6.19 -2.26 -11.33
C GLY A 45 5.36 -1.76 -10.17
N THR A 46 4.08 -2.11 -10.21
CA THR A 46 3.12 -1.83 -9.14
C THR A 46 2.34 -3.09 -8.85
N PHE A 47 2.19 -3.41 -7.57
CA PHE A 47 1.24 -4.40 -7.08
C PHE A 47 0.14 -3.69 -6.29
N ALA A 48 -1.10 -3.97 -6.63
CA ALA A 48 -2.28 -3.41 -5.99
C ALA A 48 -3.11 -4.51 -5.32
N VAL A 49 -3.75 -4.16 -4.22
CA VAL A 49 -4.61 -5.06 -3.45
C VAL A 49 -5.87 -4.31 -2.99
N SER A 50 -6.98 -5.03 -2.85
CA SER A 50 -8.17 -4.52 -2.19
C SER A 50 -7.97 -4.44 -0.67
N PRO A 51 -8.66 -3.53 0.04
CA PRO A 51 -8.56 -3.39 1.50
C PRO A 51 -8.87 -4.65 2.31
N ASP A 52 -9.69 -5.56 1.77
CA ASP A 52 -9.99 -6.85 2.38
C ASP A 52 -8.94 -7.95 2.06
N GLY A 53 -7.88 -7.60 1.33
CA GLY A 53 -6.73 -8.45 1.04
C GLY A 53 -6.98 -9.61 0.09
N ARG A 54 -8.13 -9.65 -0.60
CA ARG A 54 -8.51 -10.76 -1.49
C ARG A 54 -8.35 -10.46 -2.98
N GLY A 55 -8.80 -9.29 -3.43
CA GLY A 55 -8.61 -8.84 -4.81
C GLY A 55 -7.21 -8.28 -5.00
N TRP A 56 -6.54 -8.64 -6.08
CA TRP A 56 -5.17 -8.21 -6.35
C TRP A 56 -4.87 -8.14 -7.84
N GLY A 57 -3.91 -7.30 -8.21
CA GLY A 57 -3.48 -7.14 -9.59
C GLY A 57 -2.11 -6.46 -9.66
N PHE A 58 -1.40 -6.69 -10.76
CA PHE A 58 -0.09 -6.07 -10.97
C PHE A 58 0.21 -5.75 -12.42
N SER A 59 1.13 -4.81 -12.59
CA SER A 59 1.77 -4.52 -13.86
C SER A 59 3.25 -4.24 -13.61
N TYR A 60 4.10 -4.69 -14.52
CA TYR A 60 5.53 -4.56 -14.38
C TYR A 60 6.21 -4.43 -15.74
N CYS A 61 7.44 -3.94 -15.70
CA CYS A 61 8.37 -3.87 -16.80
C CYS A 61 9.70 -4.47 -16.34
N ALA A 62 10.05 -5.67 -16.83
CA ALA A 62 11.28 -6.35 -16.43
C ALA A 62 12.54 -5.63 -16.93
N THR A 63 12.50 -5.06 -18.15
CA THR A 63 13.64 -4.38 -18.77
C THR A 63 13.19 -3.26 -19.72
N GLY A 64 13.95 -2.18 -19.79
CA GLY A 64 13.76 -1.12 -20.79
C GLY A 64 12.57 -0.20 -20.51
N ASN A 65 11.97 0.35 -21.57
CA ASN A 65 10.79 1.20 -21.49
C ASN A 65 9.58 0.44 -22.06
N CYS A 66 8.82 -0.21 -21.18
CA CYS A 66 7.66 -1.02 -21.60
C CYS A 66 6.44 -0.17 -22.00
N GLY A 67 6.50 1.15 -21.82
CA GLY A 67 5.36 2.05 -22.02
C GLY A 67 4.21 1.82 -21.01
N GLY A 68 3.33 2.81 -20.88
CA GLY A 68 2.15 2.75 -20.01
C GLY A 68 2.42 3.05 -18.53
N ASP A 69 1.33 3.25 -17.77
CA ASP A 69 1.39 3.47 -16.32
C ASP A 69 1.12 2.16 -15.57
N ASN A 70 2.18 1.56 -15.02
CA ASN A 70 2.08 0.34 -14.20
C ASN A 70 1.14 0.51 -13.00
N ARG A 71 1.03 1.73 -12.46
CA ARG A 71 0.14 2.02 -11.34
C ARG A 71 -1.32 1.88 -11.75
N GLU A 72 -1.72 2.57 -12.82
CA GLU A 72 -3.09 2.54 -13.32
C GLU A 72 -3.50 1.11 -13.70
N LEU A 73 -2.65 0.40 -14.45
CA LEU A 73 -2.92 -0.98 -14.87
C LEU A 73 -3.01 -1.97 -13.69
N ALA A 74 -2.16 -1.82 -12.67
CA ALA A 74 -2.24 -2.67 -11.48
C ALA A 74 -3.55 -2.45 -10.73
N LEU A 75 -3.97 -1.19 -10.56
CA LEU A 75 -5.22 -0.83 -9.90
C LEU A 75 -6.43 -1.35 -10.68
N ALA A 76 -6.44 -1.19 -12.01
CA ALA A 76 -7.49 -1.69 -12.88
C ALA A 76 -7.64 -3.22 -12.78
N LYS A 77 -6.54 -3.98 -12.91
CA LYS A 77 -6.54 -5.45 -12.76
C LYS A 77 -6.97 -5.91 -11.38
N CYS A 78 -6.59 -5.18 -10.34
CA CYS A 78 -7.05 -5.47 -9.00
C CYS A 78 -8.57 -5.28 -8.90
N LYS A 79 -9.10 -4.19 -9.46
CA LYS A 79 -10.53 -3.87 -9.43
C LYS A 79 -11.39 -4.92 -10.12
N GLU A 80 -10.89 -5.56 -11.19
CA GLU A 80 -11.55 -6.69 -11.86
C GLU A 80 -11.84 -7.87 -10.92
N ARG A 81 -11.10 -8.00 -9.80
CA ARG A 81 -11.19 -9.10 -8.84
C ARG A 81 -11.66 -8.66 -7.45
N ALA A 82 -11.99 -7.38 -7.29
CA ALA A 82 -12.28 -6.78 -5.99
C ALA A 82 -13.69 -6.19 -5.94
N GLN A 83 -14.32 -6.30 -4.75
CA GLN A 83 -15.56 -5.58 -4.46
C GLN A 83 -15.30 -4.11 -4.08
N PHE A 84 -14.09 -3.81 -3.59
CA PHE A 84 -13.69 -2.50 -3.07
C PHE A 84 -12.73 -1.80 -4.03
N ASP A 85 -12.46 -0.52 -3.78
CA ASP A 85 -11.41 0.19 -4.51
C ASP A 85 -10.04 -0.26 -4.03
N CYS A 86 -9.17 -0.57 -4.97
CA CYS A 86 -7.85 -1.08 -4.67
C CYS A 86 -6.88 0.03 -4.28
N ILE A 87 -5.91 -0.33 -3.44
CA ILE A 87 -4.79 0.52 -3.05
C ILE A 87 -3.49 -0.06 -3.59
N VAL A 88 -2.46 0.79 -3.72
CA VAL A 88 -1.13 0.31 -4.04
C VAL A 88 -0.51 -0.33 -2.80
N PHE A 89 -0.27 -1.63 -2.88
CA PHE A 89 0.40 -2.40 -1.85
C PHE A 89 1.92 -2.26 -1.96
N ALA A 90 2.47 -2.34 -3.17
CA ALA A 90 3.90 -2.21 -3.40
C ALA A 90 4.22 -1.42 -4.68
N LEU A 91 5.29 -0.64 -4.61
CA LEU A 91 5.97 -0.03 -5.75
C LEU A 91 7.32 -0.70 -5.89
N ASN A 92 7.56 -1.37 -7.01
CA ASN A 92 8.67 -2.30 -7.18
C ASN A 92 8.67 -3.34 -6.04
N ASP A 93 9.79 -3.51 -5.34
CA ASP A 93 9.97 -4.37 -4.17
C ASP A 93 9.62 -3.70 -2.83
N ARG A 94 9.18 -2.43 -2.84
CA ARG A 94 8.88 -1.68 -1.61
C ARG A 94 7.40 -1.71 -1.28
N VAL A 95 7.06 -2.39 -0.20
CA VAL A 95 5.71 -2.36 0.39
C VAL A 95 5.40 -0.97 0.96
N GLN A 96 4.20 -0.46 0.67
CA GLN A 96 3.74 0.89 1.00
C GLN A 96 2.73 0.91 2.18
N VAL A 97 2.34 -0.27 2.66
CA VAL A 97 1.31 -0.48 3.67
C VAL A 97 1.80 -1.39 4.80
N GLN A 98 1.19 -1.32 5.98
CA GLN A 98 1.36 -2.37 6.98
C GLN A 98 0.60 -3.61 6.51
N TYR A 99 1.12 -4.81 6.78
CA TYR A 99 0.43 -6.03 6.36
C TYR A 99 0.70 -7.24 7.23
N SER A 100 -0.22 -8.19 7.14
CA SER A 100 -0.07 -9.58 7.59
C SER A 100 -0.62 -10.52 6.51
N VAL A 101 -0.39 -11.82 6.66
CA VAL A 101 -0.88 -12.86 5.73
C VAL A 101 -1.69 -13.88 6.53
N GLN A 102 -2.84 -14.30 6.03
CA GLN A 102 -3.69 -15.34 6.62
C GLN A 102 -4.15 -16.36 5.58
#